data_AF-A0A7J9A304-F1
#
_entry.id   AF-A0A7J9A304-F1
#
_cell.length_a   1.000
_cell.length_b   1.000
_cell.length_c   1.000
_cell.angle_alpha   90.00
_cell.angle_beta   90.00
_cell.angle_gamma   90.00
#
_symmetry.space_group_name_H-M   'P 1'
#
loop_
_entity.id
_entity.type
_entity.pdbx_description
1 polymer ?
#
loop_
_entity_poly.entity_id
_entity_poly.type
_entity_poly.pdbx_seq_one_letter_code
_entity_poly.pdbx_strand_id
1 'polypeptide(L)'
;VGSVTLVDDREVTEEALSANFLILPDENLYHGKTLAEVCCDSLKEFNPMVHVSVEKGDISTFGVEFFGKFDAVVISCCSLAKKKLINQKCRKLPKRVAFYTVDCRGSCGEIFVDLKDYKYSKKKLEETVECQLEFPSFEDTISVPWKALPKRVSNLYFAMRVIEQFEDAEGRNPGETSIADLPGVLKLRKELCETNSVNESQIPDALLERLLIGTSEYPPVCAIIGGILGQVWFLAF
;
A
#
# COMPACT_ATOMS: atom_id res chain seq x y z
N VAL A 1 -17.59 3.17 -10.03
CA VAL A 1 -17.39 3.57 -8.61
C VAL A 1 -18.50 4.55 -8.25
N GLY A 2 -19.30 4.26 -7.22
CA GLY A 2 -20.39 5.15 -6.79
C GLY A 2 -20.03 6.08 -5.61
N SER A 3 -19.04 5.69 -4.79
CA SER A 3 -18.56 6.50 -3.67
C SER A 3 -17.09 6.21 -3.35
N VAL A 4 -16.44 7.18 -2.70
CA VAL A 4 -15.07 7.09 -2.18
C VAL A 4 -15.04 7.69 -0.78
N THR A 5 -14.42 7.02 0.19
CA THR A 5 -14.21 7.55 1.54
C THR A 5 -12.73 7.64 1.83
N LEU A 6 -12.28 8.82 2.24
CA LEU A 6 -10.89 9.09 2.61
C LEU A 6 -10.72 8.98 4.12
N VAL A 7 -9.59 8.40 4.55
CA VAL A 7 -9.20 8.25 5.95
C VAL A 7 -7.75 8.66 6.08
N ASP A 8 -7.53 9.91 6.48
CA ASP A 8 -6.20 10.48 6.71
C ASP A 8 -6.31 11.70 7.61
N ASP A 9 -5.92 11.52 8.88
CA ASP A 9 -5.98 12.54 9.92
C ASP A 9 -4.71 13.40 9.99
N ARG A 10 -3.70 13.13 9.16
CA ARG A 10 -2.46 13.90 9.15
C ARG A 10 -2.74 15.34 8.70
N GLU A 11 -1.93 16.26 9.21
CA GLU A 11 -1.94 17.65 8.77
C GLU A 11 -1.24 17.80 7.40
N VAL A 12 -1.54 18.87 6.70
CA VAL A 12 -0.87 19.22 5.45
C VAL A 12 0.57 19.64 5.74
N THR A 13 1.54 18.95 5.13
CA THR A 13 2.96 19.31 5.20
C THR A 13 3.45 19.93 3.89
N GLU A 14 4.63 20.56 3.90
CA GLU A 14 5.27 21.06 2.68
C GLU A 14 5.54 19.93 1.67
N GLU A 15 5.93 18.74 2.15
CA GLU A 15 6.11 17.58 1.28
C GLU A 15 4.80 17.18 0.61
N ALA A 16 3.69 17.15 1.37
CA ALA A 16 2.38 16.84 0.83
C ALA A 16 1.93 17.85 -0.24
N LEU A 17 2.14 19.16 -0.01
CA LEU A 17 1.86 20.21 -1.00
C LEU A 17 2.67 20.03 -2.29
N SER A 18 3.93 19.58 -2.18
CA SER A 18 4.80 19.39 -3.34
C SER A 18 4.48 18.12 -4.15
N ALA A 19 3.88 17.11 -3.51
CA ALA A 19 3.68 15.78 -4.10
C ALA A 19 2.21 15.47 -4.45
N ASN A 20 1.24 16.18 -3.87
CA ASN A 20 -0.19 15.89 -4.02
C ASN A 20 -0.93 17.04 -4.73
N PHE A 21 -1.27 16.81 -5.99
CA PHE A 21 -1.97 17.80 -6.83
C PHE A 21 -3.41 18.11 -6.37
N LEU A 22 -3.98 17.32 -5.45
CA LEU A 22 -5.30 17.59 -4.87
C LEU A 22 -5.25 18.70 -3.81
N ILE A 23 -4.07 19.04 -3.32
CA ILE A 23 -3.88 20.10 -2.33
C ILE A 23 -3.57 21.40 -3.06
N LEU A 24 -4.45 22.38 -2.95
CA LEU A 24 -4.25 23.69 -3.55
C LEU A 24 -3.25 24.51 -2.72
N PRO A 25 -2.33 25.27 -3.35
CA PRO A 25 -1.31 26.07 -2.67
C PRO A 25 -1.91 27.38 -2.10
N ASP A 26 -2.91 27.27 -1.23
CA ASP A 26 -3.52 28.38 -0.48
C ASP A 26 -3.70 27.94 0.98
N GLU A 27 -2.88 28.51 1.87
CA GLU A 27 -2.88 28.24 3.32
C GLU A 27 -4.26 28.36 3.96
N ASN A 28 -5.09 29.30 3.49
CA ASN A 28 -6.42 29.50 4.07
C ASN A 28 -7.36 28.32 3.79
N LEU A 29 -7.09 27.52 2.74
CA LEU A 29 -7.93 26.39 2.35
C LEU A 29 -7.68 25.14 3.18
N TYR A 30 -6.48 25.00 3.77
CA TYR A 30 -6.08 23.81 4.51
C TYR A 30 -5.76 24.04 5.99
N HIS A 31 -5.73 25.29 6.48
CA HIS A 31 -5.51 25.56 7.90
C HIS A 31 -6.54 24.87 8.80
N GLY A 32 -6.07 24.04 9.74
CA GLY A 32 -6.92 23.31 10.68
C GLY A 32 -7.73 22.14 10.09
N LYS A 33 -7.48 21.76 8.83
CA LYS A 33 -8.07 20.60 8.16
C LYS A 33 -7.07 19.45 8.06
N THR A 34 -7.58 18.22 8.03
CA THR A 34 -6.76 17.05 7.73
C THR A 34 -6.52 16.90 6.23
N LEU A 35 -5.50 16.11 5.85
CA LEU A 35 -5.23 15.76 4.44
C LEU A 35 -6.47 15.19 3.75
N ALA A 36 -7.22 14.33 4.42
CA ALA A 36 -8.46 13.77 3.87
C ALA A 36 -9.52 14.84 3.62
N GLU A 37 -9.70 15.79 4.55
CA GLU A 37 -10.66 16.90 4.38
C GLU A 37 -10.30 17.78 3.18
N VAL A 38 -9.02 18.14 3.05
CA VAL A 38 -8.54 18.98 1.94
C VAL A 38 -8.69 18.25 0.60
N CYS A 39 -8.28 16.97 0.53
CA CYS A 39 -8.39 16.19 -0.70
C CYS A 39 -9.85 15.89 -1.08
N CYS A 40 -10.74 15.74 -0.09
CA CYS A 40 -12.17 15.51 -0.30
C CYS A 40 -12.82 16.67 -1.06
N ASP A 41 -12.49 17.91 -0.68
CA ASP A 41 -13.02 19.12 -1.33
C ASP A 41 -12.65 19.13 -2.83
N SER A 42 -11.38 18.91 -3.15
CA SER A 42 -10.90 18.84 -4.54
C SER A 42 -11.49 17.65 -5.31
N LEU A 43 -11.57 16.46 -4.72
CA LEU A 43 -12.04 15.26 -5.41
C LEU A 43 -13.52 15.33 -5.80
N LYS A 44 -14.36 16.07 -5.06
CA LYS A 44 -15.76 16.30 -5.44
C LYS A 44 -15.90 17.05 -6.77
N GLU A 45 -14.94 17.92 -7.09
CA GLU A 45 -14.97 18.70 -8.33
C GLU A 45 -14.64 17.84 -9.57
N PHE A 46 -13.86 16.76 -9.41
CA PHE A 46 -13.47 15.89 -10.52
C PHE A 46 -14.64 15.12 -11.13
N ASN A 47 -15.60 14.68 -10.30
CA ASN A 47 -16.77 13.94 -10.78
C ASN A 47 -17.97 14.09 -9.82
N PRO A 48 -18.93 14.99 -10.13
CA PRO A 48 -20.11 15.23 -9.29
C PRO A 48 -21.02 14.01 -9.09
N MET A 49 -20.88 12.96 -9.90
CA MET A 49 -21.66 11.72 -9.74
C MET A 49 -21.08 10.77 -8.67
N VAL A 50 -19.88 11.03 -8.16
CA VAL A 50 -19.23 10.22 -7.13
C VAL A 50 -19.42 10.86 -5.76
N HIS A 51 -19.96 10.10 -4.82
CA HIS A 51 -20.07 10.57 -3.43
C HIS A 51 -18.72 10.46 -2.72
N VAL A 52 -18.07 11.59 -2.44
CA VAL A 52 -16.79 11.65 -1.70
C VAL A 52 -17.03 12.08 -0.26
N SER A 53 -16.55 11.29 0.71
CA SER A 53 -16.67 11.56 2.14
C SER A 53 -15.34 11.35 2.88
N VAL A 54 -15.29 11.82 4.12
CA VAL A 54 -14.14 11.64 5.03
C VAL A 54 -14.62 10.89 6.27
N GLU A 55 -13.82 9.95 6.74
CA GLU A 55 -13.96 9.35 8.06
C GLU A 55 -12.70 9.69 8.88
N LYS A 56 -12.90 10.23 10.08
CA LYS A 56 -11.79 10.63 10.96
C LYS A 56 -11.38 9.46 11.86
N GLY A 57 -10.11 9.39 12.17
CA GLY A 57 -9.52 8.46 13.12
C GLY A 57 -8.50 7.51 12.49
N ASP A 58 -7.77 6.80 13.35
CA ASP A 58 -6.90 5.73 12.90
C ASP A 58 -7.72 4.52 12.44
N ILE A 59 -7.58 4.18 11.16
CA ILE A 59 -8.21 3.01 10.51
C ILE A 59 -7.97 1.69 11.26
N SER A 60 -6.86 1.57 12.03
CA SER A 60 -6.61 0.42 12.90
C SER A 60 -7.62 0.26 14.02
N THR A 61 -8.28 1.34 14.44
CA THR A 61 -9.27 1.33 15.54
C THR A 61 -10.68 0.99 15.06
N PHE A 62 -10.95 1.09 13.75
CA PHE A 62 -12.29 0.87 13.21
C PHE A 62 -12.74 -0.59 13.33
N GLY A 63 -14.00 -0.80 13.69
CA GLY A 63 -14.59 -2.14 13.78
C GLY A 63 -14.69 -2.83 12.41
N VAL A 64 -14.81 -4.17 12.40
CA VAL A 64 -14.95 -4.96 11.16
C VAL A 64 -16.14 -4.49 10.32
N GLU A 65 -17.24 -4.09 10.97
CA GLU A 65 -18.45 -3.59 10.32
C GLU A 65 -18.22 -2.35 9.45
N PHE A 66 -17.23 -1.52 9.79
CA PHE A 66 -16.87 -0.35 8.97
C PHE A 66 -16.46 -0.78 7.56
N PHE A 67 -15.60 -1.80 7.47
CA PHE A 67 -15.08 -2.31 6.20
C PHE A 67 -16.18 -2.97 5.36
N GLY A 68 -17.25 -3.46 5.99
CA GLY A 68 -18.40 -4.07 5.31
C GLY A 68 -19.21 -3.09 4.45
N LYS A 69 -19.05 -1.79 4.68
CA LYS A 69 -19.67 -0.72 3.88
C LYS A 69 -19.05 -0.59 2.48
N PHE A 70 -17.85 -1.13 2.28
CA PHE A 70 -17.07 -0.95 1.06
C PHE A 70 -17.03 -2.21 0.22
N ASP A 71 -16.74 -2.03 -1.07
CA ASP A 71 -16.44 -3.12 -1.99
C ASP A 71 -14.93 -3.37 -2.08
N ALA A 72 -14.13 -2.30 -1.92
CA ALA A 72 -12.68 -2.34 -1.92
C ALA A 72 -12.12 -1.43 -0.82
N VAL A 73 -10.99 -1.83 -0.26
CA VAL A 73 -10.21 -1.08 0.74
C VAL A 73 -8.78 -0.99 0.24
N VAL A 74 -8.30 0.22 0.04
CA VAL A 74 -6.92 0.52 -0.36
C VAL A 74 -6.24 1.21 0.80
N ILE A 75 -5.08 0.71 1.20
CA ILE A 75 -4.24 1.35 2.22
C ILE A 75 -2.86 1.66 1.66
N SER A 76 -2.31 2.81 2.04
CA SER A 76 -0.95 3.23 1.73
C SER A 76 -0.28 3.79 2.98
N CYS A 77 1.06 3.87 2.96
CA CYS A 77 1.85 4.45 4.04
C CYS A 77 1.54 3.86 5.43
N CYS A 78 1.23 2.56 5.50
CA CYS A 78 0.83 1.86 6.72
C CYS A 78 1.92 0.91 7.20
N SER A 79 2.10 0.77 8.52
CA SER A 79 3.05 -0.20 9.08
C SER A 79 2.67 -1.64 8.73
N LEU A 80 3.63 -2.57 8.83
CA LEU A 80 3.40 -3.98 8.55
C LEU A 80 2.25 -4.55 9.42
N ALA A 81 2.23 -4.22 10.71
CA ALA A 81 1.17 -4.61 11.63
C ALA A 81 -0.21 -4.07 11.19
N LYS A 82 -0.27 -2.81 10.75
CA LYS A 82 -1.50 -2.18 10.25
C LYS A 82 -2.00 -2.84 8.96
N LYS A 83 -1.10 -3.17 8.01
CA LYS A 83 -1.44 -3.92 6.78
C LYS A 83 -2.07 -5.28 7.10
N LYS A 84 -1.44 -6.06 7.99
CA LYS A 84 -1.96 -7.36 8.45
C LYS A 84 -3.34 -7.22 9.10
N LEU A 85 -3.47 -6.29 10.04
CA LEU A 85 -4.69 -6.07 10.80
C LEU A 85 -5.88 -5.74 9.89
N ILE A 86 -5.70 -4.80 8.96
CA ILE A 86 -6.80 -4.36 8.07
C ILE A 86 -7.16 -5.46 7.08
N ASN A 87 -6.17 -6.16 6.51
CA ASN A 87 -6.43 -7.31 5.64
C ASN A 87 -7.26 -8.39 6.36
N GLN A 88 -6.88 -8.71 7.61
CA GLN A 88 -7.65 -9.65 8.44
C GLN A 88 -9.08 -9.18 8.72
N LYS A 89 -9.28 -7.87 8.99
CA LYS A 89 -10.64 -7.31 9.17
C LYS A 89 -11.47 -7.46 7.89
N CYS A 90 -10.92 -7.13 6.73
CA CYS A 90 -11.58 -7.36 5.43
C CYS A 90 -11.90 -8.84 5.22
N ARG A 91 -10.99 -9.75 5.61
CA ARG A 91 -11.17 -11.21 5.51
C ARG A 91 -12.30 -11.76 6.38
N LYS A 92 -12.49 -11.24 7.59
CA LYS A 92 -13.54 -11.68 8.54
C LYS A 92 -14.97 -11.39 8.07
N LEU A 93 -15.16 -10.46 7.13
CA LEU A 93 -16.48 -10.13 6.61
C LEU A 93 -17.07 -11.26 5.75
N PRO A 94 -18.39 -11.51 5.85
CA PRO A 94 -19.07 -12.48 5.00
C PRO A 94 -19.15 -12.01 3.54
N LYS A 95 -19.24 -10.69 3.31
CA LYS A 95 -19.11 -10.09 1.99
C LYS A 95 -17.65 -10.10 1.55
N ARG A 96 -17.40 -10.32 0.27
CA ARG A 96 -16.08 -10.12 -0.34
C ARG A 96 -15.77 -8.62 -0.39
N VAL A 97 -14.75 -8.21 0.36
CA VAL A 97 -14.14 -6.88 0.29
C VAL A 97 -12.75 -7.06 -0.29
N ALA A 98 -12.50 -6.47 -1.45
CA ALA A 98 -11.19 -6.47 -2.08
C ALA A 98 -10.23 -5.63 -1.23
N PHE A 99 -9.01 -6.11 -1.03
CA PHE A 99 -8.01 -5.42 -0.22
C PHE A 99 -6.74 -5.18 -1.03
N TYR A 100 -6.22 -3.95 -0.93
CA TYR A 100 -5.03 -3.52 -1.62
C TYR A 100 -4.10 -2.81 -0.67
N THR A 101 -2.79 -3.07 -0.79
CA THR A 101 -1.76 -2.19 -0.23
C THR A 101 -0.98 -1.56 -1.35
N VAL A 102 -0.57 -0.31 -1.17
CA VAL A 102 0.20 0.44 -2.14
C VAL A 102 1.27 1.21 -1.40
N ASP A 103 2.52 0.99 -1.77
CA ASP A 103 3.65 1.65 -1.14
C ASP A 103 4.59 2.17 -2.21
N CYS A 104 5.09 3.39 -1.98
CA CYS A 104 6.14 3.99 -2.80
C CYS A 104 7.33 4.34 -1.91
N ARG A 105 8.52 3.97 -2.35
CA ARG A 105 9.81 4.35 -1.74
C ARG A 105 10.74 4.79 -2.85
N GLY A 106 10.79 6.10 -3.05
CA GLY A 106 11.58 6.74 -4.07
C GLY A 106 11.10 6.36 -5.46
N SER A 107 11.98 5.82 -6.30
CA SER A 107 11.62 5.33 -7.64
C SER A 107 11.09 3.89 -7.66
N CYS A 108 10.75 3.33 -6.50
CA CYS A 108 10.20 1.98 -6.36
C CYS A 108 8.77 2.03 -5.83
N GLY A 109 7.94 1.11 -6.31
CA GLY A 109 6.59 0.92 -5.82
C GLY A 109 6.23 -0.55 -5.69
N GLU A 110 5.34 -0.85 -4.76
CA GLU A 110 4.77 -2.17 -4.55
C GLU A 110 3.25 -2.06 -4.46
N ILE A 111 2.55 -3.01 -5.09
CA ILE A 111 1.11 -3.19 -4.94
C ILE A 111 0.89 -4.63 -4.49
N PHE A 112 0.18 -4.80 -3.37
CA PHE A 112 -0.37 -6.08 -2.96
C PHE A 112 -1.88 -6.11 -3.24
N VAL A 113 -2.39 -7.27 -3.62
CA VAL A 113 -3.79 -7.48 -3.95
C VAL A 113 -4.29 -8.75 -3.26
N ASP A 114 -5.40 -8.65 -2.55
CA ASP A 114 -6.14 -9.77 -1.99
C ASP A 114 -7.63 -9.65 -2.33
N LEU A 115 -8.08 -10.51 -3.24
CA LEU A 115 -9.47 -10.58 -3.69
C LEU A 115 -10.24 -11.75 -3.04
N LYS A 116 -9.64 -12.46 -2.07
CA LYS A 116 -10.13 -13.73 -1.51
C LYS A 116 -10.37 -14.78 -2.61
N ASP A 117 -11.55 -15.39 -2.62
CA ASP A 117 -12.05 -16.22 -3.72
C ASP A 117 -12.63 -15.31 -4.82
N TYR A 118 -11.86 -15.13 -5.90
CA TYR A 118 -12.19 -14.26 -7.00
C TYR A 118 -12.62 -15.04 -8.24
N LYS A 119 -13.85 -14.78 -8.70
CA LYS A 119 -14.41 -15.35 -9.93
C LYS A 119 -14.49 -14.27 -10.99
N TYR A 120 -14.04 -14.59 -12.20
CA TYR A 120 -14.06 -13.66 -13.33
C TYR A 120 -14.25 -14.40 -14.65
N SER A 121 -14.86 -13.71 -15.62
CA SER A 121 -15.09 -14.25 -16.96
C SER A 121 -14.04 -13.73 -17.93
N LYS A 122 -13.37 -14.62 -18.65
CA LYS A 122 -12.39 -14.28 -19.70
C LYS A 122 -12.95 -14.61 -21.07
N LYS A 123 -12.99 -13.62 -21.98
CA LYS A 123 -13.31 -13.87 -23.40
C LYS A 123 -12.10 -14.40 -24.14
N LYS A 124 -12.24 -15.54 -24.81
CA LYS A 124 -11.22 -16.13 -25.68
C LYS A 124 -11.91 -16.62 -26.96
N LEU A 125 -11.58 -15.99 -28.09
CA LEU A 125 -12.04 -16.41 -29.44
C LEU A 125 -13.54 -16.78 -29.47
N GLU A 126 -14.39 -15.83 -29.07
CA GLU A 126 -15.87 -15.94 -29.00
C GLU A 126 -16.47 -16.73 -27.84
N GLU A 127 -15.68 -17.49 -27.08
CA GLU A 127 -16.15 -18.18 -25.87
C GLU A 127 -15.86 -17.36 -24.60
N THR A 128 -16.81 -17.38 -23.66
CA THR A 128 -16.63 -16.80 -22.32
C THR A 128 -16.33 -17.93 -21.35
N VAL A 129 -15.12 -17.93 -20.78
CA VAL A 129 -14.67 -18.94 -19.82
C VAL A 129 -14.70 -18.34 -18.43
N GLU A 130 -15.44 -18.98 -17.52
CA GLU A 130 -15.40 -18.66 -16.09
C GLU A 130 -14.09 -19.17 -15.47
N CYS A 131 -13.42 -18.32 -14.71
CA CYS A 131 -12.17 -18.61 -14.04
C CYS A 131 -12.29 -18.27 -12.55
N GLN A 132 -11.55 -18.99 -11.71
CA GLN A 132 -11.53 -18.78 -10.26
C GLN A 132 -10.08 -18.71 -9.79
N LEU A 133 -9.78 -17.73 -8.93
CA LEU A 133 -8.48 -17.51 -8.32
C LEU A 133 -8.64 -17.34 -6.82
N GLU A 134 -7.83 -18.06 -6.05
CA GLU A 134 -7.74 -17.90 -4.61
C GLU A 134 -6.52 -17.06 -4.26
N PHE A 135 -6.75 -15.94 -3.58
CA PHE A 135 -5.69 -15.07 -3.09
C PHE A 135 -5.34 -15.42 -1.64
N PRO A 136 -4.05 -15.50 -1.27
CA PRO A 136 -3.60 -15.64 0.13
C PRO A 136 -3.75 -14.33 0.90
N SER A 137 -3.74 -14.40 2.24
CA SER A 137 -3.77 -13.17 3.05
C SER A 137 -2.44 -12.42 2.91
N PHE A 138 -2.43 -11.15 3.28
CA PHE A 138 -1.19 -10.37 3.33
C PHE A 138 -0.17 -11.05 4.26
N GLU A 139 -0.63 -11.51 5.42
CA GLU A 139 0.20 -12.20 6.41
C GLU A 139 0.78 -13.52 5.88
N ASP A 140 -0.04 -14.36 5.26
CA ASP A 140 0.42 -15.61 4.66
C ASP A 140 1.44 -15.35 3.56
N THR A 141 1.20 -14.32 2.73
CA THR A 141 2.06 -13.96 1.59
C THR A 141 3.47 -13.56 2.04
N ILE A 142 3.58 -12.72 3.06
CA ILE A 142 4.89 -12.26 3.54
C ILE A 142 5.60 -13.29 4.44
N SER A 143 4.86 -14.29 4.94
CA SER A 143 5.40 -15.36 5.77
C SER A 143 6.02 -16.49 4.96
N VAL A 144 5.91 -16.46 3.63
CA VAL A 144 6.54 -17.45 2.75
C VAL A 144 8.07 -17.39 2.91
N PRO A 145 8.73 -18.50 3.29
CA PRO A 145 10.18 -18.54 3.41
C PRO A 145 10.83 -18.16 2.09
N TRP A 146 11.84 -17.29 2.10
CA TRP A 146 12.40 -16.76 0.85
C TRP A 146 13.01 -17.83 -0.05
N LYS A 147 13.51 -18.93 0.52
CA LYS A 147 13.97 -20.11 -0.25
C LYS A 147 12.90 -20.80 -1.09
N ALA A 148 11.62 -20.64 -0.73
CA ALA A 148 10.48 -21.23 -1.44
C ALA A 148 9.98 -20.31 -2.57
N LEU A 149 10.46 -19.07 -2.62
CA LEU A 149 10.07 -18.12 -3.65
C LEU A 149 10.69 -18.49 -5.02
N PRO A 150 10.02 -18.12 -6.13
CA PRO A 150 10.56 -18.34 -7.46
C PRO A 150 11.93 -17.69 -7.65
N LYS A 151 12.81 -18.31 -8.43
CA LYS A 151 14.17 -17.80 -8.73
C LYS A 151 14.20 -16.41 -9.38
N ARG A 152 13.08 -15.95 -9.96
CA ARG A 152 12.95 -14.67 -10.67
C ARG A 152 12.22 -13.61 -9.83
N VAL A 153 12.11 -13.78 -8.51
CA VAL A 153 11.59 -12.73 -7.64
C VAL A 153 12.53 -11.53 -7.69
N SER A 154 11.94 -10.33 -7.74
CA SER A 154 12.68 -9.08 -7.76
C SER A 154 13.44 -8.88 -6.45
N ASN A 155 14.69 -8.44 -6.53
CA ASN A 155 15.49 -8.04 -5.37
C ASN A 155 14.80 -6.95 -4.53
N LEU A 156 13.95 -6.13 -5.17
CA LEU A 156 13.17 -5.11 -4.51
C LEU A 156 12.23 -5.69 -3.45
N TYR A 157 11.63 -6.86 -3.69
CA TYR A 157 10.75 -7.51 -2.73
C TYR A 157 11.49 -7.75 -1.40
N PHE A 158 12.67 -8.37 -1.48
CA PHE A 158 13.48 -8.66 -0.29
C PHE A 158 13.93 -7.39 0.42
N ALA A 159 14.38 -6.38 -0.33
CA ALA A 159 14.79 -5.11 0.24
C ALA A 159 13.64 -4.39 0.97
N MET A 160 12.44 -4.37 0.39
CA MET A 160 11.24 -3.82 1.02
C MET A 160 10.88 -4.60 2.29
N ARG A 161 10.92 -5.94 2.27
CA ARG A 161 10.67 -6.77 3.46
C ARG A 161 11.66 -6.51 4.59
N VAL A 162 12.94 -6.33 4.28
CA VAL A 162 13.96 -6.00 5.30
C VAL A 162 13.63 -4.66 5.96
N ILE A 163 13.34 -3.64 5.14
CA ILE A 163 13.08 -2.30 5.69
C ILE A 163 11.78 -2.27 6.48
N GLU A 164 10.70 -2.89 6.01
CA GLU A 164 9.44 -2.94 6.77
C GLU A 164 9.59 -3.67 8.11
N GLN A 165 10.40 -4.73 8.16
CA GLN A 165 10.68 -5.41 9.43
C GLN A 165 11.57 -4.58 10.35
N PHE A 166 12.51 -3.81 9.80
CA PHE A 166 13.31 -2.85 10.57
C PHE A 166 12.43 -1.75 11.16
N GLU A 167 11.50 -1.20 10.36
CA GLU A 167 10.54 -0.20 10.83
C GLU A 167 9.68 -0.74 11.98
N ASP A 168 9.15 -1.95 11.84
CA ASP A 168 8.34 -2.60 12.87
C ASP A 168 9.15 -2.87 14.16
N ALA A 169 10.41 -3.30 14.03
CA ALA A 169 11.29 -3.58 15.17
C ALA A 169 11.71 -2.31 15.94
N GLU A 170 11.96 -1.21 15.23
CA GLU A 170 12.37 0.07 15.82
C GLU A 170 11.19 1.00 16.14
N GLY A 171 9.95 0.55 15.88
CA GLY A 171 8.74 1.35 16.11
C GLY A 171 8.64 2.59 15.21
N ARG A 172 9.22 2.54 14.01
CA ARG A 172 9.17 3.62 13.01
C ARG A 172 7.92 3.48 12.14
N ASN A 173 7.35 4.62 11.74
CA ASN A 173 6.33 4.62 10.70
C ASN A 173 6.96 4.54 9.30
N PRO A 174 6.20 4.05 8.30
CA PRO A 174 6.64 4.06 6.91
C PRO A 174 7.13 5.44 6.47
N GLY A 175 8.37 5.50 6.03
CA GLY A 175 8.99 6.74 5.53
C GLY A 175 9.77 7.54 6.58
N GLU A 176 9.76 7.13 7.85
CA GLU A 176 10.59 7.75 8.91
C GLU A 176 12.03 7.20 8.95
N THR A 177 12.32 6.17 8.16
CA THR A 177 13.68 5.63 8.00
C THR A 177 14.58 6.59 7.23
N SER A 178 15.86 6.59 7.53
CA SER A 178 16.86 7.45 6.90
C SER A 178 18.15 6.68 6.62
N ILE A 179 19.10 7.33 5.95
CA ILE A 179 20.42 6.74 5.73
C ILE A 179 21.18 6.44 7.03
N ALA A 180 20.84 7.12 8.13
CA ALA A 180 21.43 6.85 9.45
C ALA A 180 21.08 5.45 9.97
N ASP A 181 19.97 4.87 9.50
CA ASP A 181 19.50 3.56 9.89
C ASP A 181 20.17 2.41 9.10
N LEU A 182 20.96 2.73 8.07
CA LEU A 182 21.62 1.76 7.20
C LEU A 182 22.39 0.66 7.97
N PRO A 183 23.19 0.96 9.01
CA PRO A 183 23.90 -0.08 9.76
C PRO A 183 22.95 -1.10 10.42
N GLY A 184 21.81 -0.63 10.94
CA GLY A 184 20.78 -1.48 11.53
C GLY A 184 20.06 -2.32 10.47
N VAL A 185 19.75 -1.71 9.33
CA VAL A 185 19.11 -2.39 8.18
C VAL A 185 20.02 -3.47 7.58
N LEU A 186 21.33 -3.21 7.45
CA LEU A 186 22.30 -4.21 6.97
C LEU A 186 22.46 -5.37 7.94
N LYS A 187 22.44 -5.10 9.25
CA LYS A 187 22.44 -6.13 10.28
C LYS A 187 21.20 -7.02 10.16
N LEU A 188 20.01 -6.41 10.08
CA LEU A 188 18.75 -7.16 9.93
C LEU A 188 18.70 -7.95 8.62
N ARG A 189 19.18 -7.37 7.51
CA ARG A 189 19.31 -8.08 6.23
C ARG A 189 20.05 -9.38 6.39
N LYS A 190 21.20 -9.35 7.06
CA LYS A 190 22.03 -10.54 7.28
C LYS A 190 21.28 -11.60 8.08
N GLU A 191 20.64 -11.22 9.18
CA GLU A 191 19.84 -12.12 10.02
C GLU A 191 18.69 -12.77 9.22
N LEU A 192 18.02 -12.00 8.36
CA LEU A 192 16.93 -12.50 7.51
C LEU A 192 17.42 -13.42 6.39
N CYS A 193 18.54 -13.09 5.75
CA CYS A 193 19.19 -13.92 4.75
C CYS A 193 19.64 -15.27 5.34
N GLU A 194 20.24 -15.27 6.53
CA GLU A 194 20.64 -16.48 7.25
C GLU A 194 19.41 -17.34 7.61
N THR A 195 18.40 -16.72 8.22
CA THR A 195 17.15 -17.41 8.62
C THR A 195 16.43 -18.04 7.43
N ASN A 196 16.38 -17.34 6.30
CA ASN A 196 15.71 -17.82 5.10
C ASN A 196 16.60 -18.65 4.16
N SER A 197 17.87 -18.84 4.50
CA SER A 197 18.86 -19.55 3.67
C SER A 197 19.00 -18.97 2.25
N VAL A 198 19.04 -17.64 2.14
CA VAL A 198 19.20 -16.89 0.90
C VAL A 198 20.51 -16.11 0.90
N ASN A 199 21.15 -15.99 -0.26
CA ASN A 199 22.41 -15.23 -0.38
C ASN A 199 22.15 -13.73 -0.19
N GLU A 200 22.95 -13.08 0.67
CA GLU A 200 22.92 -11.62 0.89
C GLU A 200 23.09 -10.82 -0.41
N SER A 201 23.75 -11.38 -1.43
CA SER A 201 23.92 -10.75 -2.75
C SER A 201 22.60 -10.49 -3.48
N GLN A 202 21.50 -11.13 -3.09
CA GLN A 202 20.17 -10.84 -3.61
C GLN A 202 19.62 -9.49 -3.13
N ILE A 203 20.23 -8.89 -2.10
CA ILE A 203 19.81 -7.62 -1.51
C ILE A 203 21.02 -6.67 -1.47
N PRO A 204 21.35 -6.02 -2.61
CA PRO A 204 22.52 -5.17 -2.70
C PRO A 204 22.45 -3.96 -1.76
N ASP A 205 23.58 -3.57 -1.17
CA ASP A 205 23.71 -2.41 -0.28
C ASP A 205 23.19 -1.14 -0.95
N ALA A 206 23.60 -0.89 -2.21
CA ALA A 206 23.15 0.25 -3.00
C ALA A 206 21.62 0.32 -3.19
N LEU A 207 20.93 -0.84 -3.17
CA LEU A 207 19.47 -0.87 -3.22
C LEU A 207 18.87 -0.39 -1.90
N LEU A 208 19.38 -0.87 -0.76
CA LEU A 208 18.92 -0.46 0.56
C LEU A 208 19.23 1.02 0.82
N GLU A 209 20.44 1.47 0.51
CA GLU A 209 20.83 2.89 0.59
C GLU A 209 19.85 3.78 -0.17
N ARG A 210 19.56 3.43 -1.44
CA ARG A 210 18.62 4.19 -2.27
C ARG A 210 17.21 4.23 -1.68
N LEU A 211 16.72 3.11 -1.12
CA LEU A 211 15.40 3.03 -0.50
C LEU A 211 15.31 3.75 0.85
N LEU A 212 16.42 3.93 1.56
CA LEU A 212 16.50 4.69 2.81
C LEU A 212 16.67 6.19 2.58
N ILE A 213 17.25 6.60 1.45
CA ILE A 213 17.32 8.00 1.04
C ILE A 213 15.99 8.46 0.44
N GLY A 214 15.39 7.63 -0.42
CA GLY A 214 14.14 7.94 -1.10
C GLY A 214 12.91 7.52 -0.30
N THR A 215 12.66 8.14 0.86
CA THR A 215 11.39 7.94 1.57
C THR A 215 10.26 8.80 1.01
N SER A 216 10.60 9.87 0.29
CA SER A 216 9.62 10.73 -0.37
C SER A 216 8.95 10.05 -1.56
N GLU A 217 7.69 10.41 -1.77
CA GLU A 217 6.91 10.03 -2.93
C GLU A 217 7.29 10.90 -4.14
N TYR A 218 7.54 10.26 -5.29
CA TYR A 218 7.81 10.97 -6.55
C TYR A 218 6.54 10.97 -7.40
N PRO A 219 5.99 12.15 -7.79
CA PRO A 219 4.75 12.22 -8.55
C PRO A 219 4.71 11.35 -9.83
N PRO A 220 5.79 11.21 -10.62
CA PRO A 220 5.79 10.29 -11.76
C PRO A 220 5.60 8.82 -11.37
N VAL A 221 6.16 8.40 -10.24
CA VAL A 221 6.03 7.02 -9.71
C VAL A 221 4.61 6.81 -9.22
N CYS A 222 4.07 7.77 -8.45
CA CYS A 222 2.69 7.73 -7.98
C CYS A 222 1.68 7.68 -9.13
N ALA A 223 1.94 8.40 -10.23
CA ALA A 223 1.11 8.34 -11.43
C ALA A 223 1.13 6.96 -12.10
N ILE A 224 2.30 6.32 -12.20
CA ILE A 224 2.44 4.96 -12.77
C ILE A 224 1.73 3.94 -11.88
N ILE A 225 2.05 3.94 -10.58
CA ILE A 225 1.49 3.00 -9.60
C ILE A 225 -0.02 3.19 -9.47
N GLY A 226 -0.48 4.45 -9.39
CA GLY A 226 -1.91 4.79 -9.36
C GLY A 226 -2.64 4.39 -10.64
N GLY A 227 -2.01 4.54 -11.80
CA GLY A 227 -2.55 4.07 -13.09
C GLY A 227 -2.71 2.55 -13.14
N ILE A 228 -1.68 1.81 -12.71
CA ILE A 228 -1.72 0.33 -12.64
C ILE A 228 -2.79 -0.12 -11.64
N LEU A 229 -2.81 0.47 -10.44
CA LEU A 229 -3.79 0.15 -9.41
C LEU A 229 -5.21 0.45 -9.90
N GLY A 230 -5.44 1.60 -10.54
CA GLY A 230 -6.74 1.97 -11.09
C GLY A 230 -7.24 0.96 -12.13
N GLN A 231 -6.34 0.43 -12.97
CA GLN A 231 -6.67 -0.64 -13.92
C GLN A 231 -6.96 -1.97 -13.23
N VAL A 232 -6.12 -2.40 -12.27
CA VAL A 232 -6.33 -3.65 -11.51
C VAL A 232 -7.62 -3.60 -10.71
N TRP A 233 -7.94 -2.42 -10.14
CA TRP A 233 -9.20 -2.18 -9.47
C TRP A 233 -10.37 -2.29 -10.43
N PHE A 234 -10.31 -1.63 -11.59
CA PHE A 234 -11.35 -1.70 -12.61
C PHE A 234 -11.57 -3.13 -13.14
N LEU A 235 -10.53 -3.95 -13.23
CA LEU A 235 -10.66 -5.35 -13.67
C LEU A 235 -11.22 -6.28 -12.59
N ALA A 236 -11.29 -5.84 -11.33
CA ALA A 236 -11.80 -6.62 -10.21
C ALA A 236 -13.31 -6.45 -9.96
N PHE A 237 -13.93 -5.47 -10.64
CA PHE A 237 -15.33 -5.04 -10.49
C PHE A 237 -16.05 -4.95 -11.83
#